data_AF-W1WFV9-F1
#
_entry.id   AF-W1WFV9-F1
#
_cell.length_a   1.000
_cell.length_b   1.000
_cell.length_c   1.000
_cell.angle_alpha   90.00
_cell.angle_beta   90.00
_cell.angle_gamma   90.00
#
_symmetry.space_group_name_H-M   'P 1'
#
loop_
_entity.id
_entity.type
_entity.pdbx_description
1 polymer ?
#
loop_
_entity_poly.entity_id
_entity_poly.type
_entity_poly.pdbx_seq_one_letter_code
_entity_poly.pdbx_strand_id
1 'polypeptide(L)'
;PTYCALLLQYDAMLYSYAELCNIIEPTLEQTVTDNANELVTVVEIPTVYGGEFGPDLGFVASHNNLSEEDVIAIHSGTDYLVYMLGFIPGFTYLGGMDPRIATPRLSSPRTLIPAGSVGIAGAQTGTYPSDSPGGWQIIGRT
;
A
#
# COMPACT_ATOMS: atom_id res chain seq x y z
N PRO A 1 11.97 -3.93 -3.55
CA PRO A 1 11.57 -4.77 -2.39
C PRO A 1 10.05 -4.75 -2.26
N THR A 2 9.46 -5.85 -1.79
CA THR A 2 8.01 -5.98 -1.62
C THR A 2 7.74 -6.83 -0.39
N TYR A 3 7.00 -6.35 0.61
CA TYR A 3 6.60 -7.15 1.79
C TYR A 3 7.78 -7.98 2.37
N CYS A 4 7.81 -9.29 2.08
CA CYS A 4 8.83 -10.25 2.51
C CYS A 4 9.70 -10.81 1.36
N ALA A 5 9.78 -10.11 0.23
CA ALA A 5 10.51 -10.55 -0.95
C ALA A 5 11.37 -9.43 -1.55
N LEU A 6 12.52 -9.82 -2.10
CA LEU A 6 13.42 -8.94 -2.84
C LEU A 6 13.66 -9.56 -4.22
N LEU A 7 13.30 -8.82 -5.28
CA LEU A 7 13.65 -9.20 -6.65
C LEU A 7 15.09 -8.75 -6.94
N LEU A 8 15.91 -9.67 -7.42
CA LEU A 8 17.25 -9.40 -7.88
C LEU A 8 17.31 -9.58 -9.40
N GLN A 9 17.70 -8.53 -10.10
CA GLN A 9 17.92 -8.54 -11.54
C GLN A 9 19.42 -8.38 -11.79
N TYR A 10 19.96 -9.21 -12.67
CA TYR A 10 21.39 -9.23 -12.99
C TYR A 10 21.63 -9.55 -14.47
N ASP A 11 22.83 -9.23 -14.94
CA ASP A 11 23.27 -9.55 -16.29
C ASP A 11 23.88 -10.96 -16.35
N ALA A 12 23.19 -11.87 -17.06
CA ALA A 12 23.61 -13.25 -17.23
C ALA A 12 24.90 -13.42 -18.07
N MET A 13 25.33 -12.36 -18.77
CA MET A 13 26.61 -12.36 -19.50
C MET A 13 27.80 -12.05 -18.58
N LEU A 14 27.56 -11.45 -17.41
CA LEU A 14 28.58 -11.11 -16.43
C LEU A 14 28.64 -12.12 -15.28
N TYR A 15 27.49 -12.67 -14.89
CA TYR A 15 27.37 -13.61 -13.78
C TYR A 15 26.46 -14.78 -14.14
N SER A 16 26.86 -15.98 -13.78
CA SER A 16 25.96 -17.13 -13.71
C SER A 16 25.09 -17.09 -12.46
N TYR A 17 23.99 -17.84 -12.48
CA TYR A 17 23.11 -18.00 -11.32
C TYR A 17 23.87 -18.51 -10.07
N ALA A 18 24.73 -19.51 -10.25
CA ALA A 18 25.48 -20.10 -9.13
C ALA A 18 26.47 -19.10 -8.51
N GLU A 19 27.13 -18.27 -9.33
CA GLU A 19 28.01 -17.22 -8.84
C GLU A 19 27.25 -16.19 -8.01
N LEU A 20 26.04 -15.81 -8.42
CA LEU A 20 25.22 -14.91 -7.63
C LEU A 20 24.73 -15.51 -6.32
N CYS A 21 24.29 -16.77 -6.31
CA CYS A 21 23.92 -17.45 -5.06
C CYS A 21 25.08 -17.40 -4.06
N ASN A 22 26.30 -17.74 -4.51
CA ASN A 22 27.50 -17.71 -3.67
C ASN A 22 27.82 -16.29 -3.13
N ILE A 23 27.48 -15.23 -3.87
CA ILE A 23 27.66 -13.85 -3.43
C ILE A 23 26.62 -13.44 -2.38
N ILE A 24 25.36 -13.87 -2.55
CA ILE A 24 24.23 -13.40 -1.75
C ILE A 24 24.06 -14.21 -0.46
N GLU A 25 24.26 -15.53 -0.50
CA GLU A 25 24.05 -16.43 0.64
C GLU A 25 24.72 -15.95 1.94
N PRO A 26 26.01 -15.51 1.94
CA PRO A 26 26.65 -15.03 3.16
C PRO A 26 25.97 -13.80 3.78
N THR A 27 25.28 -12.99 2.98
CA THR A 27 24.56 -11.80 3.46
C THR A 27 23.21 -12.18 4.08
N LEU A 28 22.59 -13.28 3.63
CA LEU A 28 21.34 -13.80 4.21
C LEU A 28 21.55 -14.36 5.62
N GLU A 29 22.75 -14.82 5.94
CA GLU A 29 23.11 -15.37 7.26
C GLU A 29 23.49 -14.29 8.28
N GLN A 30 23.65 -13.03 7.86
CA GLN A 30 23.95 -11.93 8.76
C GLN A 30 22.71 -11.54 9.57
N THR A 31 22.83 -11.58 10.89
CA THR A 31 21.79 -11.04 11.78
C THR A 31 21.76 -9.52 11.65
N VAL A 32 20.64 -8.99 11.16
CA VAL A 32 20.39 -7.54 11.22
C VAL A 32 20.21 -7.18 12.69
N THR A 33 21.13 -6.40 13.24
CA THR A 33 20.92 -5.74 14.54
C THR A 33 20.01 -4.54 14.30
N ASP A 34 18.83 -4.55 14.90
CA ASP A 34 17.94 -3.38 14.93
C ASP A 34 18.72 -2.17 15.46
N ASN A 35 19.10 -1.28 14.55
CA ASN A 35 19.66 0.00 14.95
C ASN A 35 18.49 0.86 15.41
N ALA A 36 18.38 1.05 16.73
CA ALA A 36 17.38 1.90 17.39
C ALA A 36 17.40 3.39 16.97
N ASN A 37 18.16 3.75 15.92
CA ASN A 37 18.34 5.08 15.35
C ASN A 37 17.97 5.13 13.85
N GLU A 38 17.17 4.20 13.33
CA GLU A 38 16.64 4.36 11.97
C GLU A 38 15.83 5.66 11.88
N LEU A 39 16.24 6.53 10.97
CA LEU A 39 15.55 7.77 10.68
C LEU A 39 14.24 7.44 9.98
N VAL A 40 13.15 7.40 10.74
CA VAL A 40 11.80 7.27 10.18
C VAL A 40 11.36 8.62 9.63
N THR A 41 11.04 8.66 8.33
CA THR A 41 10.42 9.83 7.71
C THR A 41 8.90 9.63 7.70
N VAL A 42 8.18 10.44 8.47
CA VAL A 42 6.72 10.47 8.43
C VAL A 42 6.29 11.50 7.40
N VAL A 43 5.45 11.08 6.45
CA VAL A 43 4.88 11.94 5.41
C VAL A 43 3.39 12.06 5.64
N GLU A 44 2.92 13.27 5.94
CA GLU A 44 1.49 13.56 6.10
C GLU A 44 0.83 13.73 4.72
N ILE A 45 -0.25 12.98 4.47
CA ILE A 45 -1.02 13.05 3.23
C ILE A 45 -2.42 13.59 3.58
N PRO A 46 -2.73 14.87 3.29
CA PRO A 46 -4.07 15.40 3.53
C PRO A 46 -5.07 14.68 2.64
N THR A 47 -6.22 14.28 3.18
CA THR A 47 -7.22 13.51 2.43
C THR A 47 -8.62 14.08 2.68
N VAL A 48 -9.33 14.41 1.60
CA VAL A 48 -10.76 14.72 1.64
C VAL A 48 -11.52 13.41 1.50
N TYR A 49 -12.22 13.01 2.57
CA TYR A 49 -12.98 11.76 2.62
C TYR A 49 -14.41 11.93 2.10
N GLY A 50 -14.96 10.85 1.53
CA GLY A 50 -16.37 10.75 1.17
C GLY A 50 -16.81 11.62 -0.01
N GLY A 51 -18.13 11.67 -0.23
CA GLY A 51 -18.74 12.46 -1.31
C GLY A 51 -18.22 12.06 -2.69
N GLU A 52 -17.93 13.05 -3.54
CA GLU A 52 -17.35 12.82 -4.87
C GLU A 52 -15.90 12.34 -4.84
N PHE A 53 -15.19 12.59 -3.74
CA PHE A 53 -13.78 12.25 -3.57
C PHE A 53 -13.60 10.80 -3.06
N GLY A 54 -14.58 10.29 -2.31
CA GLY A 54 -14.63 8.95 -1.74
C GLY A 54 -15.97 8.27 -1.98
N PRO A 55 -16.33 7.93 -3.23
CA PRO A 55 -17.64 7.40 -3.58
C PRO A 55 -17.96 6.05 -2.92
N ASP A 56 -16.95 5.32 -2.43
CA ASP A 56 -17.11 4.00 -1.82
C ASP A 56 -17.06 4.04 -0.28
N LEU A 57 -16.91 5.21 0.35
CA LEU A 57 -16.82 5.33 1.81
C LEU A 57 -18.05 4.73 2.49
N GLY A 58 -19.26 5.02 1.99
CA GLY A 58 -20.49 4.44 2.51
C GLY A 58 -20.58 2.93 2.34
N PHE A 59 -19.99 2.36 1.28
CA PHE A 59 -19.90 0.91 1.13
C PHE A 59 -18.95 0.30 2.16
N VAL A 60 -17.77 0.89 2.37
CA VAL A 60 -16.81 0.45 3.41
C VAL A 60 -17.45 0.51 4.80
N ALA A 61 -18.16 1.59 5.12
CA ALA A 61 -18.86 1.77 6.38
C ALA A 61 -19.94 0.69 6.59
N SER A 62 -20.85 0.53 5.62
CA SER A 62 -21.93 -0.46 5.69
C SER A 62 -21.43 -1.91 5.71
N HIS A 63 -20.37 -2.24 4.95
CA HIS A 63 -19.78 -3.58 4.94
C HIS A 63 -19.24 -3.99 6.32
N ASN A 64 -18.72 -3.03 7.08
CA ASN A 64 -18.07 -3.26 8.38
C ASN A 64 -18.98 -2.93 9.58
N ASN A 65 -20.25 -2.58 9.35
CA ASN A 65 -21.19 -2.12 10.39
C ASN A 65 -20.67 -0.91 11.20
N LEU A 66 -20.09 0.05 10.49
CA LEU A 66 -19.54 1.30 11.04
C LEU A 66 -20.27 2.51 10.45
N SER A 67 -20.12 3.67 11.10
CA SER A 67 -20.43 4.96 10.45
C SER A 67 -19.31 5.36 9.48
N GLU A 68 -19.57 6.30 8.57
CA GLU A 68 -18.52 6.86 7.72
C GLU A 68 -17.47 7.58 8.57
N GLU A 69 -17.89 8.28 9.63
CA GLU A 69 -17.02 8.95 10.59
C GLU A 69 -16.10 7.96 11.31
N ASP A 70 -16.59 6.78 11.70
CA ASP A 70 -15.77 5.73 12.31
C ASP A 70 -14.70 5.23 11.34
N VAL A 71 -15.06 5.01 10.06
CA VAL A 71 -14.10 4.58 9.04
C VAL A 71 -13.00 5.64 8.86
N ILE A 72 -13.37 6.92 8.80
CA ILE A 72 -12.41 8.03 8.70
C ILE A 72 -11.50 8.03 9.92
N ALA A 73 -12.05 7.98 11.13
CA ALA A 73 -11.29 8.02 12.37
C ALA A 73 -10.32 6.83 12.49
N ILE A 74 -10.74 5.63 12.06
CA ILE A 74 -9.88 4.44 12.04
C ILE A 74 -8.78 4.59 10.98
N HIS A 75 -9.13 5.02 9.76
CA HIS A 75 -8.18 5.13 8.66
C HIS A 75 -7.14 6.24 8.90
N SER A 76 -7.52 7.38 9.47
CA SER A 76 -6.58 8.47 9.76
C SER A 76 -5.89 8.35 11.12
N GLY A 77 -6.26 7.36 11.94
CA GLY A 77 -5.83 7.24 13.34
C GLY A 77 -4.53 6.47 13.55
N THR A 78 -3.85 6.05 12.48
CA THR A 78 -2.62 5.25 12.56
C THR A 78 -1.60 5.67 11.51
N ASP A 79 -0.32 5.51 11.84
CA ASP A 79 0.77 5.68 10.90
C ASP A 79 0.95 4.40 10.08
N TYR A 80 1.11 4.56 8.77
CA TYR A 80 1.25 3.45 7.85
C TYR A 80 2.70 3.25 7.40
N LEU A 81 3.13 1.99 7.36
CA LEU A 81 4.42 1.65 6.77
C LEU A 81 4.25 1.34 5.27
N VAL A 82 5.09 1.95 4.43
CA VAL A 82 5.14 1.63 3.00
C VAL A 82 5.81 0.26 2.83
N TYR A 83 5.02 -0.78 2.59
CA TYR A 83 5.51 -2.15 2.37
C TYR A 83 6.06 -2.36 0.96
N MET A 84 5.53 -1.62 -0.01
CA MET A 84 5.91 -1.71 -1.41
C MET A 84 5.52 -0.43 -2.16
N LEU A 85 6.34 -0.06 -3.14
CA LEU A 85 5.97 0.85 -4.21
C LEU A 85 5.83 0.04 -5.51
N GLY A 86 4.76 0.24 -6.27
CA GLY A 86 4.56 -0.50 -7.53
C GLY A 86 3.10 -0.52 -7.99
N PHE A 87 2.73 -1.39 -8.93
CA PHE A 87 1.53 -1.31 -9.79
C PHE A 87 1.62 -0.19 -10.84
N ILE A 88 1.79 1.05 -10.39
CA ILE A 88 2.16 2.22 -11.22
C ILE A 88 3.25 3.02 -10.48
N PRO A 89 4.08 3.81 -11.19
CA PRO A 89 5.15 4.58 -10.56
C PRO A 89 4.60 5.47 -9.43
N GLY A 90 5.04 5.21 -8.20
CA GLY A 90 4.66 5.97 -7.00
C GLY A 90 3.44 5.45 -6.24
N PHE A 91 2.75 4.39 -6.70
CA PHE A 91 1.62 3.86 -5.95
C PHE A 91 2.13 3.14 -4.70
N THR A 92 1.54 3.50 -3.56
CA THR A 92 1.94 3.03 -2.24
C THR A 92 1.05 1.87 -1.79
N TYR A 93 1.69 0.76 -1.40
CA TYR A 93 1.02 -0.28 -0.63
C TYR A 93 1.36 -0.08 0.84
N LEU A 94 0.34 0.31 1.60
CA LEU A 94 0.47 0.64 3.01
C LEU A 94 0.08 -0.56 3.87
N GLY A 95 0.95 -0.91 4.81
CA GLY A 95 0.76 -1.96 5.80
C GLY A 95 0.31 -1.41 7.15
N GLY A 96 -0.31 -2.27 7.97
CA GLY A 96 -0.76 -1.91 9.32
C GLY A 96 -2.19 -1.39 9.42
N MET A 97 -2.97 -1.46 8.33
CA MET A 97 -4.37 -1.03 8.35
C MET A 97 -5.21 -1.86 9.32
N ASP A 98 -6.02 -1.17 10.13
CA ASP A 98 -6.91 -1.80 11.09
C ASP A 98 -7.90 -2.75 10.38
N PRO A 99 -8.01 -4.02 10.82
CA PRO A 99 -8.88 -5.01 10.18
C PRO A 99 -10.36 -4.64 10.22
N ARG A 100 -10.79 -3.71 11.10
CA ARG A 100 -12.18 -3.25 11.20
C ARG A 100 -12.68 -2.50 9.98
N ILE A 101 -11.79 -2.00 9.12
CA ILE A 101 -12.16 -1.31 7.86
C ILE A 101 -11.79 -2.13 6.61
N ALA A 102 -11.33 -3.38 6.81
CA ALA A 102 -10.93 -4.24 5.70
C ALA A 102 -12.13 -4.55 4.80
N THR A 103 -12.02 -4.22 3.52
CA THR A 103 -13.15 -4.30 2.58
C THR A 103 -12.70 -4.89 1.24
N PRO A 104 -13.42 -5.87 0.66
CA PRO A 104 -13.00 -6.49 -0.59
C PRO A 104 -12.97 -5.48 -1.75
N ARG A 105 -12.16 -5.83 -2.76
CA ARG A 105 -12.14 -5.13 -4.05
C ARG A 105 -13.52 -5.15 -4.70
N LEU A 106 -13.77 -4.15 -5.55
CA LEU A 106 -14.88 -4.18 -6.48
C LEU A 106 -14.83 -5.46 -7.34
N SER A 107 -16.02 -6.02 -7.61
CA SER A 107 -16.17 -7.17 -8.49
C SER A 107 -15.78 -6.86 -9.93
N SER A 108 -16.01 -5.62 -10.38
CA SER A 108 -15.55 -5.08 -11.66
C SER A 108 -14.69 -3.84 -11.41
N PRO A 109 -13.42 -3.82 -11.85
CA PRO A 109 -12.57 -2.64 -11.75
C PRO A 109 -13.15 -1.44 -12.50
N ARG A 110 -12.89 -0.24 -11.98
CA ARG A 110 -13.09 1.02 -12.72
C ARG A 110 -12.06 1.14 -13.82
N THR A 111 -12.48 1.68 -14.96
CA THR A 111 -11.59 2.02 -16.07
C THR A 111 -10.73 3.24 -15.76
N LEU A 112 -11.20 4.11 -14.86
CA LEU A 112 -10.51 5.31 -14.43
C LEU A 112 -10.74 5.56 -12.93
N ILE A 113 -9.64 5.67 -12.20
CA ILE A 113 -9.54 6.21 -10.86
C ILE A 113 -8.66 7.47 -10.99
N PRO A 114 -9.15 8.65 -10.55
CA PRO A 114 -8.38 9.88 -10.60
C PRO A 114 -7.08 9.81 -9.79
N ALA A 115 -6.06 10.53 -10.24
CA ALA A 115 -4.88 10.81 -9.43
C ALA A 115 -5.25 11.41 -8.07
N GLY A 116 -4.47 11.07 -7.06
CA GLY A 116 -4.68 11.44 -5.66
C GLY A 116 -5.70 10.56 -4.93
N SER A 117 -6.43 9.65 -5.59
CA SER A 117 -7.40 8.81 -4.90
C SER A 117 -6.74 7.94 -3.82
N VAL A 118 -7.42 7.80 -2.69
CA VAL A 118 -7.07 6.94 -1.56
C VAL A 118 -8.08 5.81 -1.51
N GLY A 119 -7.61 4.57 -1.44
CA GLY A 119 -8.51 3.43 -1.46
C GLY A 119 -8.14 2.29 -0.54
N ILE A 120 -9.10 1.39 -0.35
CA ILE A 120 -8.99 0.16 0.44
C ILE A 120 -9.23 -1.06 -0.45
N ALA A 121 -8.42 -2.10 -0.25
CA ALA A 121 -8.62 -3.42 -0.83
C ALA A 121 -8.14 -4.54 0.11
N GLY A 122 -9.08 -5.33 0.62
CA GLY A 122 -8.82 -6.29 1.68
C GLY A 122 -8.29 -5.56 2.90
N ALA A 123 -7.15 -6.03 3.43
CA ALA A 123 -6.46 -5.44 4.58
C ALA A 123 -5.42 -4.37 4.19
N GLN A 124 -5.52 -3.79 2.99
CA GLN A 124 -4.54 -2.82 2.49
C GLN A 124 -5.21 -1.49 2.17
N THR A 125 -4.46 -0.41 2.42
CA THR A 125 -4.75 0.94 1.92
C THR A 125 -3.57 1.44 1.08
N GLY A 126 -3.80 2.49 0.31
CA GLY A 126 -2.85 2.98 -0.67
C GLY A 126 -3.36 4.19 -1.43
N THR A 127 -2.42 4.89 -2.08
CA THR A 127 -2.69 6.11 -2.82
C THR A 127 -2.36 5.95 -4.31
N TYR A 128 -3.25 6.46 -5.16
CA TYR A 128 -3.11 6.48 -6.61
C TYR A 128 -2.37 7.75 -7.05
N PRO A 129 -1.08 7.68 -7.47
CA PRO A 129 -0.31 8.86 -7.85
C PRO A 129 -0.70 9.43 -9.22
N SER A 130 -1.36 8.63 -10.06
CA SER A 130 -1.78 9.02 -11.40
C SER A 130 -3.08 8.30 -11.80
N ASP A 131 -3.73 8.87 -12.81
CA ASP A 131 -4.93 8.30 -13.43
C ASP A 131 -4.65 6.87 -13.89
N SER A 132 -5.46 5.92 -13.40
CA SER A 132 -5.28 4.51 -13.72
C SER A 132 -6.57 3.71 -13.51
N PRO A 133 -6.73 2.55 -14.16
CA PRO A 133 -7.79 1.63 -13.81
C PRO A 133 -7.53 0.99 -12.44
N GLY A 134 -8.58 0.59 -11.73
CA GLY A 134 -8.41 -0.16 -10.49
C GLY A 134 -9.73 -0.59 -9.84
N GLY A 135 -9.63 -1.56 -8.95
CA GLY A 135 -10.78 -2.17 -8.26
C GLY A 135 -10.82 -1.90 -6.76
N TRP A 136 -10.10 -0.90 -6.27
CA TRP A 136 -10.10 -0.57 -4.84
C TRP A 136 -11.32 0.28 -4.51
N GLN A 137 -11.79 0.16 -3.26
CA GLN A 137 -12.85 1.00 -2.71
C GLN A 137 -12.26 2.38 -2.43
N ILE A 138 -12.68 3.40 -3.16
CA ILE A 138 -12.15 4.76 -3.05
C ILE A 138 -12.89 5.50 -1.93
N ILE A 139 -12.15 5.84 -0.87
CA ILE A 139 -12.68 6.43 0.37
C ILE A 139 -12.38 7.93 0.49
N GLY A 140 -11.47 8.44 -0.35
CA GLY A 140 -11.12 9.86 -0.38
C GLY A 140 -10.11 10.18 -1.47
N ARG A 141 -9.65 11.43 -1.48
CA ARG A 141 -8.63 11.93 -2.42
C ARG A 141 -7.76 12.99 -1.74
N THR A 142 -6.46 12.96 -2.03
CA THR A 142 -5.48 13.97 -1.60
C THR A 142 -5.45 15.18 -2.52
#